data_AF-A0A9D8DCZ3-F1
#
_entry.id   AF-A0A9D8DCZ3-F1
#
_cell.length_a   1.000
_cell.length_b   1.000
_cell.length_c   1.000
_cell.angle_alpha   90.00
_cell.angle_beta   90.00
_cell.angle_gamma   90.00
#
_symmetry.space_group_name_H-M   'P 1'
#
loop_
_entity.id
_entity.type
_entity.pdbx_description
1 polymer ?
#
loop_
_entity_poly.entity_id
_entity_poly.type
_entity_poly.pdbx_seq_one_letter_code
_entity_poly.pdbx_strand_id
1 'polypeptide(L)'
;MPLGKRRTQRSIAAHREAEQTGVPYEEVLGRKEAEFRSYFERTMNESLEFEAERERALDRLESSISRREFFKAAGAVGGMVVGLTMVNTALPRSANAATAPRVVIVGGGVAGMTAAYKIYKSKGWFPQVYEAAPFIGGRVHTIRGKMQSGFHFDECASLIDSSHKEVLALIKELKLAKADLWKNYPDDPVTYHFNGAFVNEKTITDGFAKIDSYALKEWNKFKFVPGPGSPVNTTAQNWDNKTMAELATAAGYGPTTTVGRYWKTLQEADWSGPIDSMSALHGIVGAVGTGLFPAEYDDRWEVAGGNDKLVTTMESKLPAGTVRKNKKLIAIKKTNNTYTLTFQDSQGTALTTVVADRVVLAISPMAMQFVDYSQAGFSAQKVKCFAQPLGTNTKLSMQINGPWFTGPDSYSDNGTGVCWPVSHISNTKPYLIVYNNVDYGTLPPIENGLPSAVTNTVLAQLDQLHPTNKMSSKFIPGQAYGFMQTKNPYVGGSYSYYRPGDFYRYQGTQKAKEGTVHFAGEHTENVTNTGFINGAVISGTRVATELAAY
;
A
#
# COMPACT_ATOMS: atom_id res chain seq x y z
N MET A 1 6.39 3.36 -12.65
CA MET A 1 7.17 4.02 -11.64
C MET A 1 7.04 5.48 -11.92
N PRO A 2 7.33 6.33 -10.93
CA PRO A 2 7.91 7.63 -11.23
C PRO A 2 8.89 7.52 -12.40
N LEU A 3 8.84 8.44 -13.36
CA LEU A 3 9.65 8.39 -14.58
C LEU A 3 11.14 8.05 -14.31
N GLY A 4 11.64 8.41 -13.13
CA GLY A 4 12.94 8.04 -12.58
C GLY A 4 13.20 6.55 -12.41
N LYS A 5 12.51 5.87 -11.49
CA LYS A 5 12.70 4.41 -11.34
C LYS A 5 12.41 3.66 -12.65
N ARG A 6 11.58 4.21 -13.54
CA ARG A 6 11.25 3.63 -14.85
C ARG A 6 12.34 3.79 -15.89
N ARG A 7 13.02 4.94 -15.92
CA ARG A 7 14.25 5.14 -16.69
C ARG A 7 15.33 4.23 -16.13
N THR A 8 15.43 4.10 -14.81
CA THR A 8 16.29 3.11 -14.16
C THR A 8 15.94 1.68 -14.61
N GLN A 9 14.68 1.26 -14.58
CA GLN A 9 14.24 -0.07 -15.03
C GLN A 9 14.47 -0.31 -16.52
N ARG A 10 14.15 0.67 -17.38
CA ARG A 10 14.41 0.58 -18.83
C ARG A 10 15.90 0.51 -19.12
N SER A 11 16.70 1.30 -18.40
CA SER A 11 18.15 1.25 -18.45
C SER A 11 18.66 -0.11 -17.98
N ILE A 12 18.16 -0.65 -16.87
CA ILE A 12 18.51 -2.00 -16.38
C ILE A 12 18.14 -3.08 -17.41
N ALA A 13 16.93 -3.02 -17.98
CA ALA A 13 16.48 -3.94 -19.02
C ALA A 13 17.33 -3.80 -20.29
N ALA A 14 17.73 -2.57 -20.65
CA ALA A 14 18.61 -2.30 -21.78
C ALA A 14 20.03 -2.82 -21.52
N HIS A 15 20.56 -2.67 -20.30
CA HIS A 15 21.84 -3.25 -19.91
C HIS A 15 21.83 -4.77 -20.02
N ARG A 16 20.78 -5.45 -19.53
CA ARG A 16 20.65 -6.90 -19.65
C ARG A 16 20.59 -7.37 -21.10
N GLU A 17 19.77 -6.72 -21.91
CA GLU A 17 19.64 -7.08 -23.33
C GLU A 17 20.96 -6.78 -24.07
N ALA A 18 21.64 -5.67 -23.78
CA ALA A 18 22.96 -5.38 -24.33
C ALA A 18 23.99 -6.45 -23.95
N GLU A 19 24.02 -6.89 -22.69
CA GLU A 19 24.88 -7.99 -22.23
C GLU A 19 24.55 -9.33 -22.92
N GLN A 20 23.27 -9.62 -23.14
CA GLN A 20 22.83 -10.88 -23.75
C GLN A 20 23.04 -10.92 -25.26
N THR A 21 22.87 -9.79 -25.94
CA THR A 21 22.82 -9.72 -27.41
C THR A 21 24.12 -9.16 -28.02
N GLY A 22 24.96 -8.51 -27.23
CA GLY A 22 26.13 -7.77 -27.71
C GLY A 22 25.80 -6.45 -28.40
N VAL A 23 24.52 -6.04 -28.46
CA VAL A 23 24.09 -4.76 -29.03
C VAL A 23 24.49 -3.62 -28.09
N PRO A 24 25.00 -2.47 -28.60
CA PRO A 24 25.34 -1.33 -27.75
C PRO A 24 24.19 -0.88 -26.87
N TYR A 25 24.48 -0.63 -25.59
CA TYR A 25 23.50 -0.19 -24.60
C TYR A 25 22.65 1.00 -25.08
N GLU A 26 23.27 2.02 -25.66
CA GLU A 26 22.56 3.23 -26.11
C GLU A 26 21.54 2.92 -27.22
N GLU A 27 21.83 1.93 -28.07
CA GLU A 27 20.91 1.48 -29.12
C GLU A 27 19.72 0.73 -28.51
N VAL A 28 19.98 -0.19 -27.59
CA VAL A 28 18.93 -0.93 -26.87
C VAL A 28 18.05 0.02 -26.05
N LEU A 29 18.66 0.95 -25.33
CA LEU A 29 17.94 1.96 -24.54
C LEU A 29 17.06 2.82 -25.45
N GLY A 30 17.61 3.32 -26.57
CA GLY A 30 16.87 4.11 -27.55
C GLY A 30 15.64 3.39 -28.09
N ARG A 31 15.76 2.09 -28.41
CA ARG A 31 14.61 1.26 -28.81
C ARG A 31 13.55 1.16 -27.72
N LYS A 32 13.95 0.82 -26.49
CA LYS A 32 13.03 0.69 -25.35
C LYS A 32 12.36 2.01 -24.99
N GLU A 33 13.06 3.13 -25.14
CA GLU A 33 12.49 4.48 -24.96
C GLU A 33 11.46 4.82 -26.05
N ALA A 34 11.71 4.43 -27.30
CA ALA A 34 10.78 4.63 -28.41
C ALA A 34 9.52 3.75 -28.28
N GLU A 35 9.68 2.48 -27.91
CA GLU A 35 8.58 1.56 -27.61
C GLU A 35 7.71 2.09 -26.47
N PHE A 36 8.35 2.60 -25.41
CA PHE A 36 7.65 3.19 -24.28
C PHE A 36 6.87 4.44 -24.68
N ARG A 37 7.47 5.37 -25.42
CA ARG A 37 6.77 6.56 -25.94
C ARG A 37 5.54 6.17 -26.75
N SER A 38 5.70 5.20 -27.65
CA SER A 38 4.60 4.70 -28.51
C SER A 38 3.48 4.02 -27.71
N TYR A 39 3.82 3.26 -26.66
CA TYR A 39 2.84 2.67 -25.74
C TYR A 39 2.11 3.73 -24.92
N PHE A 40 2.86 4.72 -24.42
CA PHE A 40 2.32 5.81 -23.61
C PHE A 40 1.35 6.68 -24.40
N GLU A 41 1.72 7.11 -25.61
CA GLU A 41 0.87 7.88 -26.52
C GLU A 41 -0.42 7.13 -26.84
N ARG A 42 -0.33 5.83 -27.14
CA ARG A 42 -1.50 4.99 -27.41
C ARG A 42 -2.45 4.90 -26.22
N THR A 43 -1.91 4.64 -25.03
CA THR A 43 -2.71 4.49 -23.80
C THR A 43 -3.35 5.82 -23.38
N MET A 44 -2.66 6.94 -23.59
CA MET A 44 -3.19 8.29 -23.40
C MET A 44 -4.35 8.57 -24.37
N ASN A 45 -4.17 8.27 -25.65
CA ASN A 45 -5.20 8.48 -26.66
C ASN A 45 -6.43 7.61 -26.41
N GLU A 46 -6.25 6.33 -26.08
CA GLU A 46 -7.35 5.42 -25.71
C GLU A 46 -8.11 5.91 -24.47
N SER A 47 -7.41 6.47 -23.47
CA SER A 47 -8.04 7.04 -22.27
C SER A 47 -8.85 8.30 -22.59
N LEU A 48 -8.33 9.18 -23.45
CA LEU A 48 -9.01 10.40 -23.88
C LEU A 48 -10.24 10.08 -24.74
N GLU A 49 -10.14 9.12 -25.65
CA GLU A 49 -11.27 8.64 -26.45
C GLU A 49 -12.34 7.98 -25.57
N PHE A 50 -11.94 7.17 -24.59
CA PHE A 50 -12.87 6.56 -23.63
C PHE A 50 -13.59 7.60 -22.77
N GLU A 51 -12.89 8.65 -22.31
CA GLU A 51 -13.51 9.76 -21.57
C GLU A 51 -14.48 10.56 -22.45
N ALA A 52 -14.10 10.85 -23.69
CA ALA A 52 -14.97 11.53 -24.66
C ALA A 52 -16.21 10.69 -25.02
N GLU A 53 -16.07 9.38 -25.21
CA GLU A 53 -17.20 8.48 -25.45
C GLU A 53 -18.12 8.37 -24.23
N ARG A 54 -17.54 8.41 -23.02
CA ARG A 54 -18.27 8.42 -21.76
C ARG A 54 -19.05 9.72 -21.56
N GLU A 55 -18.48 10.89 -21.86
CA GLU A 55 -19.22 12.16 -21.85
C GLU A 55 -20.39 12.11 -22.84
N ARG A 56 -20.14 11.67 -24.09
CA ARG A 56 -21.21 11.47 -25.08
C ARG A 56 -22.27 10.47 -24.61
N ALA A 57 -21.89 9.42 -23.87
CA ALA A 57 -22.82 8.43 -23.33
C ALA A 57 -23.64 8.97 -22.16
N LEU A 58 -23.05 9.82 -21.31
CA LEU A 58 -23.73 10.51 -20.22
C LEU A 58 -24.70 11.56 -20.76
N ASP A 59 -24.32 12.34 -21.77
CA ASP A 59 -25.22 13.27 -22.48
C ASP A 59 -26.41 12.54 -23.11
N ARG A 60 -26.16 11.36 -23.72
CA ARG A 60 -27.22 10.49 -24.24
C ARG A 60 -28.11 9.93 -23.12
N LEU A 61 -27.55 9.62 -21.96
CA LEU A 61 -28.32 9.13 -20.81
C LEU A 61 -29.17 10.24 -20.20
N GLU A 62 -28.61 11.43 -19.96
CA GLU A 62 -29.32 12.58 -19.40
C GLU A 62 -30.43 13.08 -20.34
N SER A 63 -30.19 13.10 -21.65
CA SER A 63 -31.24 13.38 -22.64
C SER A 63 -32.32 12.29 -22.71
N SER A 64 -31.97 11.02 -22.47
CA SER A 64 -32.95 9.93 -22.40
C SER A 64 -33.78 9.94 -21.10
N ILE A 65 -33.16 10.29 -19.97
CA ILE A 65 -33.79 10.36 -18.65
C ILE A 65 -34.71 11.57 -18.58
N SER A 66 -34.27 12.74 -19.04
CA SER A 66 -35.12 13.95 -19.10
C SER A 66 -36.36 13.75 -19.97
N ARG A 67 -36.25 13.07 -21.12
CA ARG A 67 -37.41 12.70 -21.95
C ARG A 67 -38.33 11.69 -21.26
N ARG A 68 -37.77 10.68 -20.58
CA ARG A 68 -38.55 9.62 -19.91
C ARG A 68 -39.23 10.11 -18.62
N GLU A 69 -38.64 11.07 -17.93
CA GLU A 69 -39.22 11.76 -16.77
C GLU A 69 -40.31 12.74 -17.20
N PHE A 70 -40.14 13.47 -18.32
CA PHE A 70 -41.18 14.33 -18.90
C PHE A 70 -42.45 13.55 -19.28
N PHE A 71 -42.31 12.33 -19.82
CA PHE A 71 -43.46 11.46 -20.13
C PHE A 71 -44.07 10.77 -18.89
N LYS A 72 -43.31 10.57 -17.81
CA LYS A 72 -43.84 10.02 -16.54
C LYS A 72 -44.55 11.08 -15.68
N ALA A 73 -44.12 12.33 -15.74
CA ALA A 73 -44.72 13.44 -15.01
C ALA A 73 -46.10 13.88 -15.57
N ALA A 74 -46.39 13.60 -16.85
CA ALA A 74 -47.66 13.94 -17.48
C ALA A 74 -48.80 12.93 -17.22
N GLY A 75 -48.52 11.76 -16.63
CA GLY A 75 -49.49 10.66 -16.48
C GLY A 75 -49.94 10.33 -15.05
N ALA A 76 -49.43 11.00 -14.01
CA ALA A 76 -49.67 10.60 -12.62
C ALA A 76 -49.82 11.79 -11.65
N VAL A 77 -50.72 12.73 -11.97
CA VAL A 77 -51.23 13.71 -11.00
C VAL A 77 -52.74 13.51 -10.84
N GLY A 78 -53.10 12.51 -10.03
CA GLY A 78 -54.39 12.35 -9.38
C GLY A 78 -54.12 12.20 -7.89
N GLY A 79 -54.59 13.16 -7.09
CA GLY A 79 -54.01 13.52 -5.79
C GLY A 79 -54.30 12.58 -4.62
N MET A 80 -53.52 12.73 -3.53
CA MET A 80 -54.00 13.33 -2.27
C MET A 80 -52.87 13.39 -1.23
N VAL A 81 -52.83 14.51 -0.51
CA VAL A 81 -51.99 14.78 0.66
C VAL A 81 -52.79 14.47 1.94
N VAL A 82 -52.32 13.56 2.80
CA VAL A 82 -52.57 13.45 4.26
C VAL A 82 -51.39 12.60 4.80
N GLY A 83 -50.55 12.95 5.77
CA GLY A 83 -50.78 13.48 7.11
C GLY A 83 -50.56 12.36 8.16
N LEU A 84 -49.46 12.45 8.94
CA LEU A 84 -49.17 11.78 10.24
C LEU A 84 -48.93 10.26 10.31
N THR A 85 -47.68 9.84 10.55
CA THR A 85 -47.15 9.17 11.78
C THR A 85 -45.88 8.37 11.47
N MET A 86 -44.76 8.69 12.14
CA MET A 86 -43.56 7.87 12.11
C MET A 86 -43.78 6.59 12.93
N VAL A 87 -44.24 5.54 12.27
CA VAL A 87 -44.07 4.17 12.76
C VAL A 87 -42.69 3.72 12.30
N ASN A 88 -41.81 3.46 13.28
CA ASN A 88 -40.51 2.84 13.07
C ASN A 88 -40.72 1.39 12.60
N THR A 89 -41.04 1.20 11.32
CA THR A 89 -41.15 -0.13 10.73
C THR A 89 -39.73 -0.66 10.56
N ALA A 90 -39.28 -1.45 11.53
CA ALA A 90 -38.17 -2.36 11.36
C ALA A 90 -38.45 -3.17 10.08
N LEU A 91 -37.67 -2.90 9.03
CA LEU A 91 -37.71 -3.68 7.80
C LEU A 91 -37.54 -5.16 8.16
N PRO A 92 -38.35 -6.08 7.61
CA PRO A 92 -38.28 -7.48 7.98
C PRO A 92 -36.91 -8.03 7.61
N ARG A 93 -36.13 -8.38 8.64
CA ARG A 93 -34.92 -9.20 8.49
C ARG A 93 -35.36 -10.48 7.78
N SER A 94 -34.94 -10.67 6.53
CA SER A 94 -35.24 -11.88 5.75
C SER A 94 -34.92 -13.13 6.58
N ALA A 95 -35.72 -14.20 6.44
CA ALA A 95 -35.57 -15.47 7.16
C ALA A 95 -34.15 -16.08 7.10
N ASN A 96 -33.31 -15.70 6.13
CA ASN A 96 -31.88 -16.06 6.06
C ASN A 96 -31.03 -15.52 7.23
N ALA A 97 -31.52 -14.55 8.02
CA ALA A 97 -30.78 -14.00 9.15
C ALA A 97 -30.77 -14.92 10.38
N ALA A 98 -31.72 -15.86 10.51
CA ALA A 98 -31.82 -16.76 11.66
C ALA A 98 -30.82 -17.93 11.61
N THR A 99 -30.20 -18.20 10.44
CA THR A 99 -29.24 -19.29 10.21
C THR A 99 -27.84 -18.79 9.82
N ALA A 100 -27.64 -17.48 9.67
CA ALA A 100 -26.34 -16.92 9.28
C ALA A 100 -25.33 -17.01 10.45
N PRO A 101 -24.08 -17.43 10.19
CA PRO A 101 -23.06 -17.49 11.24
C PRO A 101 -22.67 -16.10 11.73
N ARG A 102 -22.31 -16.01 13.01
CA ARG A 102 -21.75 -14.79 13.60
C ARG A 102 -20.30 -14.63 13.13
N VAL A 103 -20.11 -13.79 12.13
CA VAL A 103 -18.79 -13.43 11.60
C VAL A 103 -18.29 -12.17 12.31
N VAL A 104 -17.17 -12.30 13.03
CA VAL A 104 -16.45 -11.17 13.62
C VAL A 104 -15.16 -10.93 12.86
N ILE A 105 -14.96 -9.70 12.40
CA ILE A 105 -13.76 -9.25 11.70
C ILE A 105 -13.04 -8.26 12.61
N VAL A 106 -11.76 -8.49 12.86
CA VAL A 106 -10.91 -7.61 13.67
C VAL A 106 -9.99 -6.85 12.74
N GLY A 107 -10.08 -5.51 12.75
CA GLY A 107 -9.37 -4.60 11.85
C GLY A 107 -10.27 -4.06 10.74
N GLY A 108 -10.53 -2.75 10.77
CA GLY A 108 -11.22 -1.95 9.76
C GLY A 108 -10.28 -1.38 8.69
N GLY A 109 -9.12 -2.01 8.46
CA GLY A 109 -8.26 -1.72 7.32
C GLY A 109 -8.82 -2.29 6.00
N VAL A 110 -8.12 -2.03 4.89
CA VAL A 110 -8.55 -2.46 3.54
C VAL A 110 -8.88 -3.95 3.46
N ALA A 111 -8.08 -4.83 4.08
CA ALA A 111 -8.32 -6.28 4.05
C ALA A 111 -9.60 -6.69 4.79
N GLY A 112 -9.80 -6.18 6.01
CA GLY A 112 -10.99 -6.48 6.81
C GLY A 112 -12.27 -5.91 6.19
N MET A 113 -12.21 -4.68 5.68
CA MET A 113 -13.34 -4.05 4.99
C MET A 113 -13.66 -4.73 3.66
N THR A 114 -12.65 -5.19 2.91
CA THR A 114 -12.86 -6.00 1.69
C THR A 114 -13.55 -7.32 2.03
N ALA A 115 -13.10 -8.02 3.07
CA ALA A 115 -13.74 -9.26 3.52
C ALA A 115 -15.20 -9.02 3.93
N ALA A 116 -15.46 -7.97 4.72
CA ALA A 116 -16.80 -7.59 5.18
C ALA A 116 -17.74 -7.28 4.02
N TYR A 117 -17.30 -6.42 3.11
CA TYR A 117 -18.05 -6.01 1.94
C TYR A 117 -18.36 -7.18 1.01
N LYS A 118 -17.37 -8.03 0.70
CA LYS A 118 -17.56 -9.15 -0.23
C LYS A 118 -18.38 -10.30 0.37
N ILE A 119 -18.28 -10.59 1.67
CA ILE A 119 -19.15 -11.62 2.28
C ILE A 119 -20.60 -11.13 2.40
N TYR A 120 -20.81 -9.85 2.73
CA TYR A 120 -22.15 -9.26 2.73
C TYR A 120 -22.76 -9.30 1.33
N LYS A 121 -22.01 -8.87 0.31
CA LYS A 121 -22.48 -8.87 -1.08
C LYS A 121 -22.79 -10.28 -1.62
N SER A 122 -21.98 -11.28 -1.28
CA SER A 122 -22.11 -12.63 -1.85
C SER A 122 -23.09 -13.54 -1.10
N LYS A 123 -23.21 -13.40 0.23
CA LYS A 123 -24.03 -14.29 1.06
C LYS A 123 -25.15 -13.58 1.83
N GLY A 124 -25.18 -12.25 1.85
CA GLY A 124 -26.09 -11.47 2.69
C GLY A 124 -25.78 -11.59 4.19
N TRP A 125 -24.63 -12.14 4.56
CA TRP A 125 -24.22 -12.26 5.96
C TRP A 125 -23.88 -10.88 6.52
N PHE A 126 -24.21 -10.65 7.79
CA PHE A 126 -23.97 -9.38 8.48
C PHE A 126 -22.73 -9.49 9.37
N PRO A 127 -21.50 -9.32 8.84
CA PRO A 127 -20.31 -9.34 9.67
C PRO A 127 -20.29 -8.13 10.61
N GLN A 128 -19.62 -8.30 11.76
CA GLN A 128 -19.29 -7.20 12.67
C GLN A 128 -17.79 -6.92 12.59
N VAL A 129 -17.42 -5.71 12.17
CA VAL A 129 -16.03 -5.25 12.10
C VAL A 129 -15.71 -4.48 13.37
N TYR A 130 -14.66 -4.86 14.08
CA TYR A 130 -14.15 -4.17 15.27
C TYR A 130 -12.81 -3.53 14.94
N GLU A 131 -12.72 -2.21 15.08
CA GLU A 131 -11.55 -1.40 14.75
C GLU A 131 -11.03 -0.69 16.00
N ALA A 132 -9.71 -0.76 16.22
CA ALA A 132 -9.05 -0.20 17.39
C ALA A 132 -9.03 1.35 17.37
N ALA A 133 -8.80 1.94 16.20
CA ALA A 133 -8.74 3.38 15.99
C ALA A 133 -10.14 4.03 16.01
N PRO A 134 -10.20 5.37 16.20
CA PRO A 134 -11.43 6.14 16.01
C PRO A 134 -11.81 6.35 14.53
N PHE A 135 -11.05 5.77 13.60
CA PHE A 135 -11.24 5.83 12.15
C PHE A 135 -11.01 4.45 11.52
N ILE A 136 -11.41 4.26 10.26
CA ILE A 136 -11.12 3.06 9.47
C ILE A 136 -10.04 3.35 8.42
N GLY A 137 -9.43 2.31 7.86
CA GLY A 137 -8.42 2.42 6.80
C GLY A 137 -7.06 1.83 7.19
N GLY A 138 -6.72 1.85 8.47
CA GLY A 138 -5.44 1.35 8.96
C GLY A 138 -4.28 2.12 8.32
N ARG A 139 -3.42 1.44 7.57
CA ARG A 139 -2.31 2.05 6.81
C ARG A 139 -2.74 2.84 5.56
N VAL A 140 -4.04 2.92 5.27
CA VAL A 140 -4.61 3.70 4.18
C VAL A 140 -5.53 4.75 4.79
N HIS A 141 -4.97 5.91 5.12
CA HIS A 141 -5.67 7.00 5.77
C HIS A 141 -5.27 8.34 5.13
N THR A 142 -6.27 9.11 4.73
CA THR A 142 -6.07 10.35 3.98
C THR A 142 -6.34 11.57 4.87
N ILE A 143 -5.33 12.42 5.02
CA ILE A 143 -5.44 13.71 5.69
C ILE A 143 -5.99 14.74 4.70
N ARG A 144 -7.02 15.50 5.11
CA ARG A 144 -7.70 16.50 4.29
C ARG A 144 -7.80 17.85 5.01
N GLY A 145 -7.84 18.94 4.25
CA GLY A 145 -8.11 20.28 4.78
C GLY A 145 -6.97 20.89 5.62
N LYS A 146 -5.79 20.26 5.62
CA LYS A 146 -4.61 20.74 6.33
C LYS A 146 -3.69 21.54 5.42
N MET A 147 -3.43 21.01 4.22
CA MET A 147 -2.71 21.72 3.18
C MET A 147 -3.54 22.87 2.59
N GLN A 148 -2.88 23.96 2.21
CA GLN A 148 -3.52 25.09 1.54
C GLN A 148 -4.22 24.63 0.26
N SER A 149 -5.25 25.37 -0.16
CA SER A 149 -6.03 25.09 -1.39
C SER A 149 -6.77 23.74 -1.39
N GLY A 150 -7.07 23.19 -0.20
CA GLY A 150 -7.91 21.99 -0.06
C GLY A 150 -7.22 20.67 -0.42
N PHE A 151 -5.89 20.67 -0.46
CA PHE A 151 -5.11 19.48 -0.79
C PHE A 151 -5.27 18.40 0.29
N HIS A 152 -5.08 17.16 -0.16
CA HIS A 152 -5.08 15.97 0.68
C HIS A 152 -3.80 15.19 0.45
N PHE A 153 -3.45 14.34 1.40
CA PHE A 153 -2.35 13.39 1.26
C PHE A 153 -2.61 12.13 2.08
N ASP A 154 -2.13 10.99 1.61
CA ASP A 154 -2.15 9.75 2.39
C ASP A 154 -0.94 9.67 3.31
N GLU A 155 -1.18 9.49 4.61
CA GLU A 155 -0.13 9.53 5.64
C GLU A 155 0.82 8.32 5.59
N CYS A 156 0.38 7.21 5.00
CA CYS A 156 1.17 5.99 4.84
C CYS A 156 1.09 5.50 3.39
N ALA A 157 0.34 4.43 3.10
CA ALA A 157 0.27 3.85 1.76
C ALA A 157 -0.52 4.76 0.80
N SER A 158 0.11 5.14 -0.31
CA SER A 158 -0.47 6.06 -1.30
C SER A 158 -0.48 5.50 -2.73
N LEU A 159 0.54 4.76 -3.14
CA LEU A 159 0.73 4.43 -4.56
C LEU A 159 0.00 3.14 -4.96
N ILE A 160 -0.64 3.15 -6.14
CA ILE A 160 -1.27 1.99 -6.78
C ILE A 160 -0.69 1.81 -8.19
N ASP A 161 -0.17 0.62 -8.44
CA ASP A 161 0.33 0.21 -9.75
C ASP A 161 -0.76 -0.21 -10.73
N SER A 162 -0.51 0.01 -12.02
CA SER A 162 -1.32 -0.51 -13.13
C SER A 162 -1.39 -2.04 -13.14
N SER A 163 -0.42 -2.74 -12.54
CA SER A 163 -0.43 -4.19 -12.36
C SER A 163 -1.24 -4.68 -11.15
N HIS A 164 -1.68 -3.77 -10.27
CA HIS A 164 -2.51 -4.10 -9.12
C HIS A 164 -3.97 -4.36 -9.51
N LYS A 165 -4.20 -5.48 -10.20
CA LYS A 165 -5.49 -5.83 -10.80
C LYS A 165 -6.64 -5.86 -9.79
N GLU A 166 -6.40 -6.33 -8.56
CA GLU A 166 -7.48 -6.50 -7.57
C GLU A 166 -7.94 -5.18 -6.96
N VAL A 167 -7.01 -4.30 -6.58
CA VAL A 167 -7.41 -2.97 -6.09
C VAL A 167 -8.01 -2.11 -7.21
N LEU A 168 -7.51 -2.20 -8.45
CA LEU A 168 -8.09 -1.50 -9.59
C LEU A 168 -9.50 -2.01 -9.92
N ALA A 169 -9.72 -3.32 -9.83
CA ALA A 169 -11.05 -3.91 -9.96
C ALA A 169 -11.99 -3.43 -8.84
N LEU A 170 -11.50 -3.35 -7.59
CA LEU A 170 -12.26 -2.83 -6.46
C LEU A 170 -12.62 -1.33 -6.64
N ILE A 171 -11.68 -0.50 -7.10
CA ILE A 171 -11.94 0.92 -7.42
C ILE A 171 -13.08 1.03 -8.43
N LYS A 172 -13.02 0.24 -9.52
CA LYS A 172 -14.08 0.19 -10.54
C LYS A 172 -15.41 -0.27 -9.94
N GLU A 173 -15.40 -1.33 -9.12
CA GLU A 173 -16.59 -1.87 -8.46
C GLU A 173 -17.26 -0.83 -7.54
N LEU A 174 -16.46 -0.08 -6.80
CA LEU A 174 -16.92 0.97 -5.89
C LEU A 174 -17.30 2.28 -6.62
N LYS A 175 -17.08 2.35 -7.93
CA LYS A 175 -17.30 3.55 -8.78
C LYS A 175 -16.50 4.75 -8.30
N LEU A 176 -15.27 4.51 -7.87
CA LEU A 176 -14.33 5.55 -7.46
C LEU A 176 -13.52 6.04 -8.67
N ALA A 177 -13.25 7.34 -8.71
CA ALA A 177 -12.38 7.93 -9.72
C ALA A 177 -10.90 7.67 -9.34
N LYS A 178 -10.06 7.45 -10.36
CA LYS A 178 -8.61 7.38 -10.20
C LYS A 178 -8.00 8.76 -10.43
N ALA A 179 -6.95 9.08 -9.70
CA ALA A 179 -6.01 10.15 -10.03
C ALA A 179 -4.82 9.55 -10.78
N ASP A 180 -4.45 10.14 -11.91
CA ASP A 180 -3.23 9.79 -12.65
C ASP A 180 -2.08 10.64 -12.13
N LEU A 181 -1.21 10.03 -11.33
CA LEU A 181 -0.02 10.64 -10.75
C LEU A 181 1.00 11.04 -11.81
N TRP A 182 0.92 10.51 -13.02
CA TRP A 182 1.82 10.91 -14.08
C TRP A 182 1.33 12.09 -14.90
N LYS A 183 0.08 12.50 -14.72
CA LYS A 183 -0.42 13.73 -15.34
C LYS A 183 0.41 14.90 -14.77
N ASN A 184 1.22 15.52 -15.64
CA ASN A 184 2.19 16.55 -15.27
C ASN A 184 3.38 16.05 -14.42
N TYR A 185 3.79 14.79 -14.59
CA TYR A 185 5.08 14.34 -14.03
C TYR A 185 6.23 15.00 -14.81
N PRO A 186 7.27 15.50 -14.14
CA PRO A 186 8.39 16.13 -14.83
C PRO A 186 9.24 15.11 -15.59
N ASP A 187 9.69 15.48 -16.79
CA ASP A 187 10.63 14.72 -17.63
C ASP A 187 12.11 14.95 -17.25
N ASP A 188 12.35 15.72 -16.19
CA ASP A 188 13.68 16.03 -15.66
C ASP A 188 14.45 14.75 -15.23
N PRO A 189 15.79 14.78 -15.12
CA PRO A 189 16.57 13.63 -14.64
C PRO A 189 16.41 13.40 -13.13
N VAL A 190 16.51 12.13 -12.70
CA VAL A 190 16.56 11.78 -11.27
C VAL A 190 17.82 12.35 -10.64
N THR A 191 17.67 12.89 -9.42
CA THR A 191 18.82 13.32 -8.63
C THR A 191 19.35 12.16 -7.78
N TYR A 192 20.60 11.75 -7.98
CA TYR A 192 21.30 10.81 -7.11
C TYR A 192 22.42 11.53 -6.38
N HIS A 193 22.43 11.44 -5.05
CA HIS A 193 23.47 12.06 -4.24
C HIS A 193 23.91 11.11 -3.12
N PHE A 194 25.11 10.57 -3.25
CA PHE A 194 25.65 9.56 -2.32
C PHE A 194 27.10 9.89 -2.01
N ASN A 195 27.55 9.55 -0.79
CA ASN A 195 28.92 9.84 -0.35
C ASN A 195 29.29 11.33 -0.50
N GLY A 196 28.33 12.24 -0.33
CA GLY A 196 28.56 13.68 -0.42
C GLY A 196 28.76 14.25 -1.84
N ALA A 197 28.43 13.48 -2.89
CA ALA A 197 28.56 13.93 -4.27
C ALA A 197 27.35 13.52 -5.12
N PHE A 198 27.06 14.32 -6.16
CA PHE A 198 26.11 13.95 -7.20
C PHE A 198 26.65 12.79 -8.03
N VAL A 199 25.79 11.82 -8.31
CA VAL A 199 26.14 10.57 -8.99
C VAL A 199 25.45 10.50 -10.34
N ASN A 200 26.18 10.05 -11.36
CA ASN A 200 25.60 9.81 -12.67
C ASN A 200 24.59 8.65 -12.60
N GLU A 201 23.40 8.84 -13.19
CA GLU A 201 22.36 7.82 -13.25
C GLU A 201 22.87 6.47 -13.77
N LYS A 202 23.75 6.48 -14.79
CA LYS A 202 24.31 5.24 -15.37
C LYS A 202 25.08 4.41 -14.34
N THR A 203 25.82 5.04 -13.42
CA THR A 203 26.52 4.32 -12.33
C THR A 203 25.53 3.57 -11.44
N ILE A 204 24.37 4.18 -11.19
CA ILE A 204 23.30 3.58 -10.39
C ILE A 204 22.62 2.46 -11.16
N THR A 205 22.25 2.68 -12.43
CA THR A 205 21.54 1.69 -13.24
C THR A 205 22.40 0.47 -13.57
N ASP A 206 23.67 0.66 -13.97
CA ASP A 206 24.66 -0.41 -14.16
C ASP A 206 24.82 -1.25 -12.87
N GLY A 207 24.96 -0.55 -11.74
CA GLY A 207 25.16 -1.16 -10.45
C GLY A 207 23.99 -2.02 -10.01
N PHE A 208 22.79 -1.45 -10.10
CA PHE A 208 21.56 -2.14 -9.76
C PHE A 208 21.28 -3.33 -10.69
N ALA A 209 21.49 -3.16 -12.00
CA ALA A 209 21.34 -4.24 -12.98
C ALA A 209 22.21 -5.45 -12.62
N LYS A 210 23.45 -5.20 -12.17
CA LYS A 210 24.37 -6.27 -11.76
C LYS A 210 23.92 -6.97 -10.46
N ILE A 211 23.38 -6.25 -9.48
CA ILE A 211 22.80 -6.86 -8.27
C ILE A 211 21.61 -7.76 -8.65
N ASP A 212 20.71 -7.27 -9.49
CA ASP A 212 19.55 -8.06 -9.91
C ASP A 212 19.95 -9.28 -10.74
N SER A 213 20.89 -9.12 -11.68
CA SER A 213 21.39 -10.23 -12.49
C SER A 213 22.05 -11.29 -11.60
N TYR A 214 22.76 -10.88 -10.56
CA TYR A 214 23.28 -11.78 -9.53
C TYR A 214 22.15 -12.49 -8.78
N ALA A 215 21.15 -11.75 -8.30
CA ALA A 215 19.99 -12.31 -7.61
C ALA A 215 19.23 -13.33 -8.47
N LEU A 216 19.02 -13.03 -9.76
CA LEU A 216 18.38 -13.94 -10.72
C LEU A 216 19.21 -15.20 -10.98
N LYS A 217 20.54 -15.07 -11.08
CA LYS A 217 21.45 -16.21 -11.17
C LYS A 217 21.31 -17.12 -9.95
N GLU A 218 21.18 -16.55 -8.76
CA GLU A 218 20.96 -17.32 -7.52
C GLU A 218 19.55 -17.96 -7.49
N TRP A 219 18.50 -17.24 -7.89
CA TRP A 219 17.15 -17.80 -8.04
C TRP A 219 17.12 -19.03 -8.93
N ASN A 220 17.83 -19.01 -10.06
CA ASN A 220 17.85 -20.10 -11.03
C ASN A 220 18.36 -21.43 -10.47
N LYS A 221 19.02 -21.43 -9.31
CA LYS A 221 19.49 -22.63 -8.62
C LYS A 221 18.41 -23.32 -7.77
N PHE A 222 17.27 -22.66 -7.50
CA PHE A 222 16.20 -23.24 -6.69
C PHE A 222 14.80 -23.05 -7.30
N LYS A 223 14.46 -21.90 -7.89
CA LYS A 223 13.23 -21.65 -8.66
C LYS A 223 11.90 -21.90 -7.92
N PHE A 224 11.88 -21.76 -6.60
CA PHE A 224 10.65 -21.78 -5.80
C PHE A 224 10.77 -20.82 -4.61
N VAL A 225 9.67 -20.32 -4.07
CA VAL A 225 9.70 -19.56 -2.81
C VAL A 225 9.64 -20.56 -1.66
N PRO A 226 10.66 -20.67 -0.79
CA PRO A 226 10.65 -21.63 0.31
C PRO A 226 9.69 -21.19 1.41
N GLY A 227 9.14 -22.20 2.07
CA GLY A 227 8.34 -22.10 3.28
C GLY A 227 8.46 -23.39 4.11
N PRO A 228 7.78 -23.47 5.26
CA PRO A 228 7.74 -24.67 6.08
C PRO A 228 7.32 -25.90 5.27
N GLY A 229 8.10 -26.98 5.37
CA GLY A 229 7.85 -28.23 4.63
C GLY A 229 8.27 -28.21 3.15
N SER A 230 8.84 -27.12 2.65
CA SER A 230 9.46 -27.09 1.31
C SER A 230 10.70 -28.01 1.26
N PRO A 231 11.08 -28.51 0.07
CA PRO A 231 12.34 -29.22 -0.11
C PRO A 231 13.52 -28.41 0.40
N VAL A 232 14.48 -29.07 1.06
CA VAL A 232 15.73 -28.43 1.47
C VAL A 232 16.53 -28.13 0.21
N ASN A 233 16.77 -26.84 -0.04
CA ASN A 233 17.70 -26.36 -1.05
C ASN A 233 18.75 -25.52 -0.35
N THR A 234 20.00 -25.99 -0.33
CA THR A 234 21.10 -25.35 0.40
C THR A 234 21.35 -23.91 -0.05
N THR A 235 21.12 -23.60 -1.33
CA THR A 235 21.28 -22.22 -1.84
C THR A 235 20.20 -21.30 -1.27
N ALA A 236 18.93 -21.69 -1.37
CA ALA A 236 17.82 -20.91 -0.85
C ALA A 236 17.91 -20.74 0.67
N GLN A 237 18.29 -21.80 1.41
CA GLN A 237 18.47 -21.74 2.86
C GLN A 237 19.66 -20.84 3.26
N ASN A 238 20.77 -20.90 2.54
CA ASN A 238 21.91 -20.02 2.80
C ASN A 238 21.54 -18.55 2.58
N TRP A 239 20.82 -18.23 1.49
CA TRP A 239 20.35 -16.87 1.26
C TRP A 239 19.25 -16.44 2.22
N ASP A 240 18.39 -17.36 2.67
CA ASP A 240 17.43 -17.00 3.72
C ASP A 240 18.13 -16.63 5.02
N ASN A 241 19.27 -17.27 5.35
CA ASN A 241 20.03 -16.97 6.56
C ASN A 241 20.98 -15.76 6.44
N LYS A 242 20.99 -15.08 5.29
CA LYS A 242 21.78 -13.87 5.04
C LYS A 242 20.90 -12.64 4.97
N THR A 243 21.53 -11.48 5.06
CA THR A 243 20.88 -10.17 4.96
C THR A 243 20.86 -9.65 3.52
N MET A 244 19.94 -8.74 3.23
CA MET A 244 19.83 -8.06 1.94
C MET A 244 21.06 -7.18 1.66
N ALA A 245 21.77 -6.72 2.69
CA ALA A 245 23.09 -6.07 2.56
C ALA A 245 24.18 -7.04 2.06
N GLU A 246 24.17 -8.28 2.55
CA GLU A 246 25.10 -9.31 2.09
C GLU A 246 24.84 -9.73 0.64
N LEU A 247 23.59 -9.64 0.15
CA LEU A 247 23.29 -9.85 -1.27
C LEU A 247 24.00 -8.83 -2.17
N ALA A 248 23.89 -7.54 -1.84
CA ALA A 248 24.57 -6.48 -2.59
C ALA A 248 26.10 -6.62 -2.52
N THR A 249 26.62 -6.97 -1.34
CA THR A 249 28.05 -7.23 -1.13
C THR A 249 28.53 -8.40 -1.99
N ALA A 250 27.76 -9.48 -2.09
CA ALA A 250 28.09 -10.64 -2.92
C ALA A 250 28.07 -10.33 -4.43
N ALA A 251 27.29 -9.32 -4.85
CA ALA A 251 27.31 -8.77 -6.21
C ALA A 251 28.46 -7.75 -6.46
N GLY A 252 29.26 -7.43 -5.44
CA GLY A 252 30.41 -6.53 -5.50
C GLY A 252 30.13 -5.10 -5.02
N TYR A 253 28.99 -4.83 -4.40
CA TYR A 253 28.60 -3.50 -3.91
C TYR A 253 28.39 -3.51 -2.40
N GLY A 254 29.49 -3.33 -1.67
CA GLY A 254 29.48 -3.19 -0.21
C GLY A 254 28.84 -1.89 0.29
N PRO A 255 28.60 -1.77 1.60
CA PRO A 255 27.80 -0.69 2.21
C PRO A 255 28.41 0.72 2.10
N THR A 256 29.70 0.82 1.77
CA THR A 256 30.40 2.10 1.56
C THR A 256 30.43 2.54 0.10
N THR A 257 30.14 1.63 -0.83
CA THR A 257 30.10 1.94 -2.27
C THR A 257 28.87 2.77 -2.60
N THR A 258 28.97 3.64 -3.60
CA THR A 258 27.84 4.45 -4.09
C THR A 258 26.61 3.60 -4.42
N VAL A 259 26.80 2.50 -5.16
CA VAL A 259 25.71 1.57 -5.52
C VAL A 259 25.17 0.85 -4.30
N GLY A 260 26.01 0.45 -3.34
CA GLY A 260 25.57 -0.20 -2.10
C GLY A 260 24.72 0.73 -1.22
N ARG A 261 25.05 2.03 -1.16
CA ARG A 261 24.23 3.03 -0.46
C ARG A 261 22.92 3.33 -1.18
N TYR A 262 22.93 3.35 -2.51
CA TYR A 262 21.70 3.43 -3.30
C TYR A 262 20.81 2.21 -3.06
N TRP A 263 21.37 0.99 -3.13
CA TRP A 263 20.65 -0.25 -2.83
C TRP A 263 20.00 -0.17 -1.44
N LYS A 264 20.76 0.22 -0.42
CA LYS A 264 20.20 0.47 0.92
C LYS A 264 19.01 1.42 0.87
N THR A 265 19.21 2.61 0.30
CA THR A 265 18.20 3.68 0.28
C THR A 265 16.92 3.25 -0.44
N LEU A 266 17.05 2.58 -1.58
CA LEU A 266 15.90 2.09 -2.34
C LEU A 266 15.18 0.96 -1.61
N GLN A 267 15.90 -0.06 -1.13
CA GLN A 267 15.28 -1.22 -0.49
C GLN A 267 14.63 -0.84 0.85
N GLU A 268 15.26 0.07 1.61
CA GLU A 268 14.66 0.64 2.82
C GLU A 268 13.44 1.51 2.49
N ALA A 269 13.34 2.14 1.32
CA ALA A 269 12.11 2.80 0.92
C ALA A 269 11.02 1.80 0.49
N ASP A 270 11.36 0.83 -0.35
CA ASP A 270 10.36 -0.07 -0.95
C ASP A 270 9.78 -1.07 0.07
N TRP A 271 10.61 -1.57 0.99
CA TRP A 271 10.21 -2.58 1.98
C TRP A 271 10.06 -2.01 3.39
N SER A 272 10.56 -0.80 3.61
CA SER A 272 10.55 -0.09 4.88
C SER A 272 11.30 -0.76 6.05
N GLY A 273 11.96 -1.90 5.83
CA GLY A 273 12.82 -2.55 6.81
C GLY A 273 14.31 -2.26 6.54
N PRO A 274 15.17 -2.23 7.58
CA PRO A 274 16.61 -2.07 7.39
C PRO A 274 17.20 -3.27 6.64
N ILE A 275 17.99 -3.03 5.59
CA ILE A 275 18.56 -4.11 4.76
C ILE A 275 19.46 -5.06 5.54
N ASP A 276 20.01 -4.61 6.67
CA ASP A 276 20.86 -5.38 7.58
C ASP A 276 20.04 -6.34 8.46
N SER A 277 18.70 -6.25 8.45
CA SER A 277 17.81 -7.16 9.18
C SER A 277 16.81 -7.87 8.27
N MET A 278 16.88 -7.64 6.96
CA MET A 278 15.99 -8.24 5.97
C MET A 278 16.68 -9.43 5.31
N SER A 279 15.99 -10.54 5.12
CA SER A 279 16.52 -11.73 4.45
C SER A 279 17.01 -11.40 3.03
N ALA A 280 18.18 -11.90 2.64
CA ALA A 280 18.69 -11.76 1.26
C ALA A 280 17.75 -12.43 0.26
N LEU A 281 17.07 -13.50 0.70
CA LEU A 281 16.07 -14.19 -0.10
C LEU A 281 14.87 -13.28 -0.43
N HIS A 282 14.59 -12.26 0.38
CA HIS A 282 13.62 -11.23 0.05
C HIS A 282 13.99 -10.47 -1.23
N GLY A 283 15.28 -10.16 -1.41
CA GLY A 283 15.79 -9.49 -2.61
C GLY A 283 15.79 -10.41 -3.82
N ILE A 284 16.15 -11.69 -3.63
CA ILE A 284 16.15 -12.70 -4.70
C ILE A 284 14.73 -13.01 -5.19
N VAL A 285 13.80 -13.26 -4.26
CA VAL A 285 12.39 -13.48 -4.60
C VAL A 285 11.79 -12.20 -5.17
N GLY A 286 12.15 -11.04 -4.63
CA GLY A 286 11.82 -9.72 -5.17
C GLY A 286 12.17 -9.63 -6.65
N ALA A 287 13.43 -9.87 -7.03
CA ALA A 287 13.91 -9.81 -8.41
C ALA A 287 13.14 -10.71 -9.41
N VAL A 288 12.53 -11.80 -8.91
CA VAL A 288 11.77 -12.77 -9.71
C VAL A 288 10.26 -12.55 -9.65
N GLY A 289 9.77 -12.00 -8.54
CA GLY A 289 8.39 -11.58 -8.38
C GLY A 289 8.10 -10.27 -9.12
N THR A 290 9.11 -9.41 -9.24
CA THR A 290 9.24 -8.40 -10.28
C THR A 290 9.68 -9.01 -11.62
N GLY A 291 9.56 -10.33 -11.76
CA GLY A 291 10.27 -11.17 -12.71
C GLY A 291 10.26 -10.57 -14.07
N LEU A 292 11.44 -10.39 -14.64
CA LEU A 292 11.59 -9.86 -15.99
C LEU A 292 11.39 -8.34 -16.11
N PHE A 293 11.38 -7.51 -15.06
CA PHE A 293 11.00 -6.07 -15.20
C PHE A 293 9.91 -5.86 -16.26
N PRO A 294 8.74 -6.51 -16.16
CA PRO A 294 7.62 -6.01 -16.90
C PRO A 294 7.43 -4.57 -16.43
N ALA A 295 7.05 -3.69 -17.34
CA ALA A 295 6.91 -2.24 -17.16
C ALA A 295 5.80 -1.83 -16.14
N GLU A 296 5.60 -2.61 -15.09
CA GLU A 296 4.31 -2.84 -14.42
C GLU A 296 4.24 -2.35 -12.96
N TYR A 297 5.39 -2.06 -12.32
CA TYR A 297 5.40 -1.17 -11.14
C TYR A 297 5.65 0.25 -11.63
N ASP A 298 4.80 1.13 -11.20
CA ASP A 298 4.01 1.98 -12.06
C ASP A 298 3.66 3.21 -11.23
N ASP A 299 3.23 3.01 -9.98
CA ASP A 299 2.91 4.04 -9.01
C ASP A 299 2.04 5.15 -9.64
N ARG A 300 1.24 4.79 -10.64
CA ARG A 300 0.53 5.76 -11.47
C ARG A 300 -0.75 6.21 -10.81
N TRP A 301 -1.35 5.35 -10.01
CA TRP A 301 -2.72 5.55 -9.59
C TRP A 301 -2.78 5.89 -8.11
N GLU A 302 -3.70 6.78 -7.81
CA GLU A 302 -4.29 6.99 -6.50
C GLU A 302 -5.82 6.99 -6.67
N VAL A 303 -6.58 6.82 -5.59
CA VAL A 303 -8.01 7.15 -5.62
C VAL A 303 -8.16 8.67 -5.52
N ALA A 304 -8.88 9.28 -6.46
CA ALA A 304 -9.08 10.72 -6.50
C ALA A 304 -9.75 11.22 -5.20
N GLY A 305 -9.06 12.10 -4.50
CA GLY A 305 -9.51 12.65 -3.21
C GLY A 305 -9.16 11.78 -2.00
N GLY A 306 -8.31 10.75 -2.13
CA GLY A 306 -7.75 9.95 -1.05
C GLY A 306 -8.03 8.45 -1.14
N ASN A 307 -7.03 7.61 -0.86
CA ASN A 307 -7.17 6.15 -0.90
C ASN A 307 -8.07 5.57 0.19
N ASP A 308 -8.27 6.27 1.31
CA ASP A 308 -9.22 5.85 2.36
C ASP A 308 -10.68 5.75 1.85
N LYS A 309 -10.99 6.36 0.69
CA LYS A 309 -12.28 6.21 0.00
C LYS A 309 -12.59 4.77 -0.35
N LEU A 310 -11.58 3.91 -0.49
CA LEU A 310 -11.78 2.46 -0.63
C LEU A 310 -12.59 1.92 0.55
N VAL A 311 -12.18 2.23 1.78
CA VAL A 311 -12.81 1.68 2.99
C VAL A 311 -14.10 2.40 3.36
N THR A 312 -14.16 3.73 3.21
CA THR A 312 -15.38 4.49 3.54
C THR A 312 -16.52 4.21 2.55
N THR A 313 -16.19 3.99 1.27
CA THR A 313 -17.21 3.59 0.27
C THR A 313 -17.70 2.17 0.52
N MET A 314 -16.82 1.24 0.92
CA MET A 314 -17.25 -0.10 1.36
C MET A 314 -18.16 -0.03 2.59
N GLU A 315 -17.80 0.76 3.60
CA GLU A 315 -18.62 0.99 4.79
C GLU A 315 -20.02 1.52 4.44
N SER A 316 -20.11 2.50 3.52
CA SER A 316 -21.40 3.06 3.07
C SER A 316 -22.35 2.06 2.41
N LYS A 317 -21.81 0.95 1.89
CA LYS A 317 -22.57 -0.13 1.25
C LYS A 317 -22.91 -1.26 2.23
N LEU A 318 -22.41 -1.19 3.46
CA LEU A 318 -22.70 -2.15 4.51
C LEU A 318 -23.87 -1.65 5.39
N PRO A 319 -24.60 -2.56 6.04
CA PRO A 319 -25.63 -2.20 6.99
C PRO A 319 -25.10 -1.30 8.12
N ALA A 320 -25.92 -0.33 8.54
CA ALA A 320 -25.56 0.56 9.64
C ALA A 320 -25.20 -0.23 10.90
N GLY A 321 -24.10 0.16 11.56
CA GLY A 321 -23.59 -0.51 12.77
C GLY A 321 -22.73 -1.76 12.51
N THR A 322 -22.44 -2.10 11.24
CA THR A 322 -21.48 -3.15 10.90
C THR A 322 -20.08 -2.85 11.45
N VAL A 323 -19.63 -1.60 11.39
CA VAL A 323 -18.30 -1.18 11.87
C VAL A 323 -18.41 -0.57 13.26
N ARG A 324 -17.55 -1.03 14.18
CA ARG A 324 -17.46 -0.60 15.58
C ARG A 324 -16.04 -0.15 15.89
N LYS A 325 -15.84 1.17 15.88
CA LYS A 325 -14.56 1.85 16.16
C LYS A 325 -14.26 1.90 17.66
N ASN A 326 -13.03 2.25 18.04
CA ASN A 326 -12.55 2.27 19.42
C ASN A 326 -12.75 0.92 20.14
N LYS A 327 -12.41 -0.19 19.47
CA LYS A 327 -12.52 -1.56 19.99
C LYS A 327 -11.25 -2.33 19.66
N LYS A 328 -10.22 -2.18 20.51
CA LYS A 328 -8.95 -2.90 20.41
C LYS A 328 -9.13 -4.34 20.88
N LEU A 329 -8.82 -5.33 20.05
CA LEU A 329 -8.78 -6.72 20.50
C LEU A 329 -7.64 -6.90 21.52
N ILE A 330 -7.95 -7.50 22.66
CA ILE A 330 -6.96 -7.81 23.71
C ILE A 330 -6.88 -9.30 24.05
N ALA A 331 -7.91 -10.08 23.73
CA ALA A 331 -7.88 -11.53 23.94
C ALA A 331 -8.78 -12.28 22.96
N ILE A 332 -8.36 -13.47 22.57
CA ILE A 332 -9.15 -14.43 21.79
C ILE A 332 -9.05 -15.81 22.42
N LYS A 333 -10.21 -16.40 22.71
CA LYS A 333 -10.33 -17.71 23.35
C LYS A 333 -11.24 -18.61 22.54
N LYS A 334 -10.79 -19.83 22.26
CA LYS A 334 -11.65 -20.88 21.72
C LYS A 334 -12.54 -21.44 22.81
N THR A 335 -13.83 -21.57 22.54
CA THR A 335 -14.83 -22.17 23.44
C THR A 335 -15.71 -23.11 22.63
N ASN A 336 -15.48 -24.42 22.78
CA ASN A 336 -16.07 -25.46 21.92
C ASN A 336 -15.79 -25.18 20.43
N ASN A 337 -16.85 -24.97 19.64
CA ASN A 337 -16.78 -24.66 18.21
C ASN A 337 -16.87 -23.16 17.89
N THR A 338 -16.77 -22.29 18.90
CA THR A 338 -16.88 -20.84 18.77
C THR A 338 -15.65 -20.14 19.35
N TYR A 339 -15.52 -18.84 19.07
CA TYR A 339 -14.47 -18.00 19.64
C TYR A 339 -15.09 -16.86 20.43
N THR A 340 -14.54 -16.62 21.61
CA THR A 340 -14.85 -15.45 22.44
C THR A 340 -13.74 -14.43 22.25
N LEU A 341 -14.09 -13.24 21.76
CA LEU A 341 -13.18 -12.12 21.54
C LEU A 341 -13.45 -11.04 22.58
N THR A 342 -12.41 -10.56 23.23
CA THR A 342 -12.49 -9.48 24.21
C THR A 342 -11.86 -8.22 23.62
N PHE A 343 -12.64 -7.15 23.58
CA PHE A 343 -12.25 -5.85 23.09
C PHE A 343 -12.17 -4.84 24.23
N GLN A 344 -11.17 -3.98 24.19
CA GLN A 344 -11.00 -2.83 25.08
C GLN A 344 -11.35 -1.55 24.33
N ASP A 345 -11.99 -0.60 25.00
CA ASP A 345 -12.23 0.73 24.46
C ASP A 345 -10.95 1.58 24.36
N SER A 346 -11.05 2.74 23.72
CA SER A 346 -9.91 3.65 23.54
C SER A 346 -9.39 4.25 24.85
N GLN A 347 -10.19 4.24 25.93
CA GLN A 347 -9.82 4.73 27.26
C GLN A 347 -9.17 3.64 28.14
N GLY A 348 -9.19 2.38 27.70
CA GLY A 348 -8.63 1.26 28.45
C GLY A 348 -9.53 0.71 29.56
N THR A 349 -10.73 1.28 29.74
CA THR A 349 -11.58 1.05 30.92
C THR A 349 -12.71 0.06 30.68
N ALA A 350 -13.33 0.08 29.49
CA ALA A 350 -14.48 -0.78 29.21
C ALA A 350 -14.08 -1.99 28.38
N LEU A 351 -14.48 -3.17 28.86
CA LEU A 351 -14.34 -4.43 28.13
C LEU A 351 -15.66 -4.80 27.44
N THR A 352 -15.57 -5.29 26.21
CA THR A 352 -16.69 -5.81 25.44
C THR A 352 -16.34 -7.21 24.96
N THR A 353 -17.13 -8.20 25.33
CA THR A 353 -16.94 -9.58 24.90
C THR A 353 -17.95 -9.95 23.82
N VAL A 354 -17.48 -10.61 22.77
CA VAL A 354 -18.28 -11.01 21.61
C VAL A 354 -18.00 -12.46 21.28
N VAL A 355 -19.05 -13.25 21.05
CA VAL A 355 -18.92 -14.64 20.61
C VAL A 355 -19.12 -14.70 19.11
N ALA A 356 -18.21 -15.37 18.43
CA ALA A 356 -18.18 -15.54 16.99
C ALA A 356 -18.15 -17.03 16.61
N ASP A 357 -18.89 -17.39 15.58
CA ASP A 357 -18.78 -18.71 14.96
C ASP A 357 -17.55 -18.74 14.03
N ARG A 358 -17.28 -17.59 13.38
CA ARG A 358 -16.15 -17.36 12.47
C ARG A 358 -15.43 -16.06 12.83
N VAL A 359 -14.11 -16.12 12.81
CA VAL A 359 -13.26 -14.95 13.07
C VAL A 359 -12.42 -14.65 11.86
N VAL A 360 -12.28 -13.37 11.52
CA VAL A 360 -11.26 -12.86 10.61
C VAL A 360 -10.33 -11.95 11.39
N LEU A 361 -9.07 -12.34 11.53
CA LEU A 361 -8.01 -11.49 12.06
C LEU A 361 -7.36 -10.75 10.89
N ALA A 362 -7.78 -9.51 10.64
CA ALA A 362 -7.26 -8.61 9.61
C ALA A 362 -6.36 -7.52 10.21
N ILE A 363 -5.59 -7.88 11.23
CA ILE A 363 -4.64 -7.01 11.95
C ILE A 363 -3.21 -7.48 11.71
N SER A 364 -2.22 -6.60 11.90
CA SER A 364 -0.82 -6.91 11.64
C SER A 364 -0.24 -7.93 12.64
N PRO A 365 0.87 -8.62 12.30
CA PRO A 365 1.63 -9.43 13.26
C PRO A 365 2.03 -8.63 14.51
N MET A 366 2.38 -7.35 14.36
CA MET A 366 2.66 -6.48 15.49
C MET A 366 1.43 -6.31 16.41
N ALA A 367 0.25 -6.05 15.86
CA ALA A 367 -0.96 -5.93 16.67
C ALA A 367 -1.27 -7.23 17.44
N MET A 368 -0.96 -8.40 16.85
CA MET A 368 -1.10 -9.70 17.53
C MET A 368 -0.22 -9.84 18.77
N GLN A 369 0.90 -9.12 18.89
CA GLN A 369 1.76 -9.16 20.08
C GLN A 369 1.07 -8.59 21.34
N PHE A 370 -0.02 -7.84 21.17
CA PHE A 370 -0.82 -7.29 22.27
C PHE A 370 -2.11 -8.05 22.54
N VAL A 371 -2.29 -9.22 21.91
CA VAL A 371 -3.48 -10.05 22.06
C VAL A 371 -3.11 -11.29 22.86
N ASP A 372 -3.83 -11.59 23.94
CA ASP A 372 -3.76 -12.90 24.56
C ASP A 372 -4.48 -13.93 23.68
N TYR A 373 -3.69 -14.73 22.97
CA TYR A 373 -4.14 -15.85 22.16
C TYR A 373 -3.77 -17.21 22.76
N SER A 374 -3.35 -17.27 24.03
CA SER A 374 -2.91 -18.51 24.70
C SER A 374 -4.01 -19.59 24.72
N GLN A 375 -5.28 -19.16 24.76
CA GLN A 375 -6.45 -20.03 24.73
C GLN A 375 -7.14 -20.08 23.36
N ALA A 376 -6.53 -19.53 22.30
CA ALA A 376 -7.09 -19.56 20.94
C ALA A 376 -6.95 -20.94 20.28
N GLY A 377 -6.05 -21.79 20.79
CA GLY A 377 -5.74 -23.10 20.19
C GLY A 377 -4.96 -22.99 18.89
N PHE A 378 -4.20 -21.90 18.70
CA PHE A 378 -3.35 -21.76 17.53
C PHE A 378 -2.16 -22.72 17.57
N SER A 379 -1.77 -23.26 16.41
CA SER A 379 -0.60 -24.14 16.34
C SER A 379 0.68 -23.38 16.65
N ALA A 380 1.70 -24.07 17.16
CA ALA A 380 3.02 -23.49 17.35
C ALA A 380 3.60 -22.91 16.06
N GLN A 381 3.23 -23.48 14.91
CA GLN A 381 3.65 -23.01 13.59
C GLN A 381 2.99 -21.67 13.22
N LYS A 382 1.69 -21.50 13.51
CA LYS A 382 1.00 -20.22 13.34
C LYS A 382 1.55 -19.14 14.25
N VAL A 383 1.82 -19.45 15.52
CA VAL A 383 2.35 -18.48 16.49
C VAL A 383 3.69 -17.87 16.03
N LYS A 384 4.53 -18.63 15.30
CA LYS A 384 5.78 -18.08 14.71
C LYS A 384 5.52 -16.89 13.77
N CYS A 385 4.37 -16.87 13.08
CA CYS A 385 4.02 -15.80 12.14
C CYS A 385 3.81 -14.45 12.83
N PHE A 386 3.39 -14.45 14.10
CA PHE A 386 3.10 -13.21 14.84
C PHE A 386 4.37 -12.43 15.21
N ALA A 387 5.55 -13.04 15.03
CA ALA A 387 6.85 -12.40 15.21
C ALA A 387 7.36 -11.70 13.93
N GLN A 388 6.62 -11.77 12.82
CA GLN A 388 7.01 -11.13 11.56
C GLN A 388 7.20 -9.62 11.77
N PRO A 389 8.34 -9.05 11.36
CA PRO A 389 8.62 -7.64 11.56
C PRO A 389 7.77 -6.74 10.65
N LEU A 390 7.64 -5.50 11.10
CA LEU A 390 7.20 -4.37 10.28
C LEU A 390 8.36 -3.39 10.15
N GLY A 391 8.40 -2.69 9.02
CA GLY A 391 9.36 -1.62 8.75
C GLY A 391 9.13 -0.37 9.59
N THR A 392 10.09 0.55 9.52
CA THR A 392 10.27 1.66 10.47
C THR A 392 10.31 3.04 9.83
N ASN A 393 9.71 3.20 8.65
CA ASN A 393 9.87 4.42 7.87
C ASN A 393 9.06 5.59 8.41
N THR A 394 9.56 6.77 8.07
CA THR A 394 8.89 8.05 8.23
C THR A 394 8.52 8.59 6.86
N LYS A 395 7.25 9.01 6.70
CA LYS A 395 6.78 9.76 5.54
C LYS A 395 6.54 11.20 5.94
N LEU A 396 7.18 12.14 5.27
CA LEU A 396 6.92 13.57 5.44
C LEU A 396 6.25 14.11 4.18
N SER A 397 5.23 14.95 4.36
CA SER A 397 4.52 15.64 3.28
C SER A 397 4.74 17.14 3.44
N MET A 398 5.40 17.78 2.47
CA MET A 398 5.81 19.18 2.54
C MET A 398 5.24 19.98 1.36
N GLN A 399 4.34 20.93 1.62
CA GLN A 399 3.73 21.74 0.57
C GLN A 399 4.66 22.87 0.11
N ILE A 400 4.69 23.12 -1.19
CA ILE A 400 5.59 24.09 -1.82
C ILE A 400 4.82 25.00 -2.77
N ASN A 401 5.37 26.18 -3.03
CA ASN A 401 4.87 27.13 -4.01
C ASN A 401 5.53 26.90 -5.38
N GLY A 402 4.71 26.70 -6.40
CA GLY A 402 5.14 26.36 -7.74
C GLY A 402 5.65 24.92 -7.88
N PRO A 403 6.00 24.50 -9.11
CA PRO A 403 6.42 23.13 -9.36
C PRO A 403 7.76 22.77 -8.70
N TRP A 404 7.89 21.49 -8.40
CA TRP A 404 9.17 20.82 -8.23
C TRP A 404 9.83 20.68 -9.61
N PHE A 405 11.00 21.31 -9.82
CA PHE A 405 11.68 21.36 -11.13
C PHE A 405 13.06 20.69 -11.12
N THR A 406 13.27 19.70 -10.25
CA THR A 406 14.60 19.09 -10.06
C THR A 406 14.58 17.58 -10.22
N GLY A 407 13.80 17.07 -11.17
CA GLY A 407 13.66 15.64 -11.42
C GLY A 407 12.34 15.06 -10.94
N PRO A 408 11.96 13.87 -11.43
CA PRO A 408 10.86 13.09 -10.90
C PRO A 408 11.11 12.68 -9.46
N ASP A 409 12.34 12.28 -9.11
CA ASP A 409 12.67 11.76 -7.79
C ASP A 409 14.07 12.23 -7.37
N SER A 410 14.37 12.14 -6.08
CA SER A 410 15.74 12.22 -5.57
C SER A 410 16.05 11.08 -4.60
N TYR A 411 17.26 10.54 -4.69
CA TYR A 411 17.78 9.49 -3.81
C TYR A 411 19.05 9.98 -3.12
N SER A 412 19.08 9.93 -1.78
CA SER A 412 20.27 10.32 -1.03
C SER A 412 20.44 9.66 0.33
N ASP A 413 21.72 9.56 0.73
CA ASP A 413 22.17 9.16 2.06
C ASP A 413 22.38 10.34 3.03
N ASN A 414 22.00 11.57 2.66
CA ASN A 414 22.13 12.76 3.51
C ASN A 414 21.03 12.90 4.59
N GLY A 415 20.09 11.94 4.63
CA GLY A 415 18.95 11.90 5.56
C GLY A 415 17.58 12.09 4.91
N THR A 416 17.49 12.53 3.65
CA THR A 416 16.19 12.63 2.96
C THR A 416 15.70 11.30 2.40
N GLY A 417 16.58 10.33 2.15
CA GLY A 417 16.19 9.02 1.60
C GLY A 417 15.68 9.15 0.18
N VAL A 418 14.40 8.84 -0.04
CA VAL A 418 13.71 8.94 -1.33
C VAL A 418 12.70 10.09 -1.28
N CYS A 419 12.77 11.00 -2.26
CA CYS A 419 11.80 12.08 -2.39
C CYS A 419 11.15 12.08 -3.76
N TRP A 420 9.86 12.43 -3.84
CA TRP A 420 9.12 12.57 -5.09
C TRP A 420 8.01 13.62 -4.96
N PRO A 421 7.71 14.40 -6.01
CA PRO A 421 6.64 15.36 -6.02
C PRO A 421 5.30 14.65 -6.23
N VAL A 422 4.25 15.24 -5.67
CA VAL A 422 2.88 14.83 -5.89
C VAL A 422 2.15 15.98 -6.59
N SER A 423 2.27 16.01 -7.91
CA SER A 423 1.80 17.11 -8.77
C SER A 423 0.36 16.95 -9.27
N HIS A 424 -0.25 15.77 -9.10
CA HIS A 424 -1.59 15.47 -9.62
C HIS A 424 -2.71 16.33 -9.02
N ILE A 425 -2.47 17.00 -7.89
CA ILE A 425 -3.46 17.85 -7.20
C ILE A 425 -3.36 19.32 -7.67
N SER A 426 -2.21 19.78 -8.18
CA SER A 426 -2.06 21.06 -8.90
C SER A 426 -0.62 21.31 -9.37
N ASN A 427 -0.44 22.01 -10.49
CA ASN A 427 0.85 22.60 -10.89
C ASN A 427 1.22 23.88 -10.12
N THR A 428 0.30 24.44 -9.31
CA THR A 428 0.53 25.74 -8.65
C THR A 428 1.04 25.62 -7.21
N LYS A 429 0.60 24.60 -6.46
CA LYS A 429 0.99 24.35 -5.07
C LYS A 429 1.13 22.85 -4.75
N PRO A 430 1.98 22.11 -5.46
CA PRO A 430 2.18 20.68 -5.19
C PRO A 430 2.74 20.47 -3.78
N TYR A 431 2.80 19.22 -3.35
CA TYR A 431 3.59 18.84 -2.19
C TYR A 431 4.64 17.80 -2.57
N LEU A 432 5.72 17.79 -1.80
CA LEU A 432 6.81 16.83 -1.89
C LEU A 432 6.60 15.77 -0.82
N ILE A 433 6.85 14.51 -1.17
CA ILE A 433 7.07 13.46 -0.18
C ILE A 433 8.56 13.31 0.07
N VAL A 434 8.94 13.20 1.35
CA VAL A 434 10.25 12.73 1.82
C VAL A 434 10.02 11.43 2.56
N TYR A 435 10.64 10.35 2.10
CA TYR A 435 10.46 9.00 2.66
C TYR A 435 11.80 8.41 3.05
N ASN A 436 11.98 8.19 4.36
CA ASN A 436 13.26 7.77 4.92
C ASN A 436 13.08 6.91 6.19
N ASN A 437 14.21 6.46 6.74
CA ASN A 437 14.26 5.68 7.99
C ASN A 437 14.82 6.51 9.14
N VAL A 438 14.66 7.84 9.10
CA VAL A 438 15.14 8.73 10.16
C VAL A 438 14.16 8.69 11.33
N ASP A 439 14.69 8.43 12.54
CA ASP A 439 13.95 8.61 13.79
C ASP A 439 14.00 10.08 14.20
N TYR A 440 12.89 10.79 14.00
CA TYR A 440 12.73 12.18 14.40
C TYR A 440 12.26 12.35 15.85
N GLY A 441 12.29 11.27 16.65
CA GLY A 441 11.75 11.23 18.00
C GLY A 441 10.23 11.12 18.03
N THR A 442 9.61 11.64 19.08
CA THR A 442 8.14 11.70 19.17
C THR A 442 7.66 12.89 18.34
N LEU A 443 6.99 12.60 17.22
CA LEU A 443 6.25 13.61 16.46
C LEU A 443 4.87 13.85 17.11
N PRO A 444 4.34 15.08 17.02
CA PRO A 444 2.96 15.34 17.42
C PRO A 444 1.98 14.57 16.50
N PRO A 445 0.71 14.43 16.91
CA PRO A 445 -0.34 13.98 16.01
C PRO A 445 -0.28 14.73 14.68
N ILE A 446 -0.47 14.02 13.57
CA ILE A 446 -0.24 14.57 12.23
C ILE A 446 -1.09 15.83 11.97
N GLU A 447 -2.22 15.99 12.65
CA GLU A 447 -3.09 17.14 12.57
C GLU A 447 -2.44 18.46 13.02
N ASN A 448 -1.35 18.38 13.79
CA ASN A 448 -0.61 19.50 14.35
C ASN A 448 0.60 19.93 13.50
N GLY A 449 0.88 19.21 12.41
CA GLY A 449 2.04 19.49 11.56
C GLY A 449 3.37 19.07 12.18
N LEU A 450 4.44 19.25 11.41
CA LEU A 450 5.79 18.85 11.76
C LEU A 450 6.48 19.94 12.60
N PRO A 451 7.27 19.58 13.63
CA PRO A 451 8.05 20.57 14.39
C PRO A 451 8.97 21.39 13.48
N SER A 452 9.13 22.68 13.75
CA SER A 452 9.96 23.58 12.92
C SER A 452 11.43 23.15 12.88
N ALA A 453 11.97 22.59 13.97
CA ALA A 453 13.34 22.06 14.00
C ALA A 453 13.53 20.90 13.01
N VAL A 454 12.57 19.97 12.96
CA VAL A 454 12.59 18.86 12.00
C VAL A 454 12.42 19.39 10.57
N THR A 455 11.45 20.28 10.37
CA THR A 455 11.17 20.91 9.08
C THR A 455 12.41 21.63 8.52
N ASN A 456 13.10 22.44 9.33
CA ASN A 456 14.29 23.18 8.92
C ASN A 456 15.46 22.26 8.58
N THR A 457 15.67 21.17 9.34
CA THR A 457 16.69 20.16 9.03
C THR A 457 16.43 19.52 7.68
N VAL A 458 15.19 19.10 7.42
CA VAL A 458 14.83 18.47 6.15
C VAL A 458 14.94 19.44 4.98
N LEU A 459 14.52 20.71 5.14
CA LEU A 459 14.69 21.75 4.12
C LEU A 459 16.17 22.00 3.81
N ALA A 460 17.04 22.05 4.82
CA ALA A 460 18.48 22.21 4.62
C ALA A 460 19.07 21.02 3.85
N GLN A 461 18.65 19.79 4.14
CA GLN A 461 19.07 18.60 3.40
C GLN A 461 18.54 18.59 1.96
N LEU A 462 17.30 19.04 1.72
CA LEU A 462 16.74 19.19 0.38
C LEU A 462 17.46 20.28 -0.43
N ASP A 463 17.83 21.39 0.21
CA ASP A 463 18.62 22.46 -0.43
C ASP A 463 20.02 21.99 -0.85
N GLN A 464 20.62 21.02 -0.14
CA GLN A 464 21.87 20.39 -0.56
C GLN A 464 21.69 19.56 -1.84
N LEU A 465 20.55 18.88 -1.98
CA LEU A 465 20.23 18.10 -3.19
C LEU A 465 19.88 19.01 -4.37
N HIS A 466 19.34 20.20 -4.10
CA HIS A 466 18.81 21.12 -5.10
C HIS A 466 19.35 22.54 -4.93
N PRO A 467 20.68 22.75 -5.10
CA PRO A 467 21.33 24.02 -4.75
C PRO A 467 20.88 25.21 -5.61
N THR A 468 20.42 24.95 -6.84
CA THR A 468 19.93 25.97 -7.79
C THR A 468 18.44 26.26 -7.65
N ASN A 469 17.67 25.34 -7.07
CA ASN A 469 16.23 25.43 -6.87
C ASN A 469 15.90 25.05 -5.42
N LYS A 470 16.35 25.90 -4.49
CA LYS A 470 16.27 25.64 -3.05
C LYS A 470 14.83 25.44 -2.58
N MET A 471 14.59 24.32 -1.93
CA MET A 471 13.28 23.95 -1.40
C MET A 471 12.86 24.85 -0.26
N SER A 472 13.80 25.34 0.55
CA SER A 472 13.52 26.33 1.59
C SER A 472 12.85 27.61 1.05
N SER A 473 13.21 28.04 -0.17
CA SER A 473 12.65 29.24 -0.81
C SER A 473 11.22 29.03 -1.35
N LYS A 474 10.83 27.78 -1.58
CA LYS A 474 9.51 27.40 -2.11
C LYS A 474 8.57 26.88 -1.05
N PHE A 475 9.08 26.42 0.08
CA PHE A 475 8.29 25.85 1.16
C PHE A 475 7.21 26.83 1.64
N ILE A 476 5.99 26.32 1.80
CA ILE A 476 4.90 27.10 2.40
C ILE A 476 5.01 26.95 3.93
N PRO A 477 5.29 28.02 4.68
CA PRO A 477 5.48 27.92 6.13
C PRO A 477 4.29 27.25 6.83
N GLY A 478 4.61 26.32 7.74
CA GLY A 478 3.60 25.56 8.50
C GLY A 478 2.93 24.41 7.73
N GLN A 479 3.29 24.17 6.47
CA GLN A 479 2.70 23.13 5.63
C GLN A 479 3.62 21.90 5.50
N ALA A 480 4.09 21.39 6.63
CA ALA A 480 4.84 20.15 6.72
C ALA A 480 4.12 19.21 7.69
N TYR A 481 4.01 17.94 7.31
CA TYR A 481 3.32 16.90 8.08
C TYR A 481 4.18 15.65 8.09
N GLY A 482 4.17 14.90 9.20
CA GLY A 482 4.98 13.69 9.32
C GLY A 482 4.19 12.53 9.91
N PHE A 483 4.42 11.35 9.35
CA PHE A 483 3.87 10.09 9.83
C PHE A 483 5.00 9.11 10.14
N MET A 484 5.28 8.93 11.44
CA MET A 484 6.19 7.92 11.93
C MET A 484 5.42 6.66 12.29
N GLN A 485 5.52 5.67 11.41
CA GLN A 485 4.69 4.46 11.48
C GLN A 485 4.90 3.69 12.79
N THR A 486 6.13 3.67 13.31
CA THR A 486 6.52 3.01 14.55
C THR A 486 5.97 3.68 15.81
N LYS A 487 5.60 4.96 15.73
CA LYS A 487 5.05 5.73 16.87
C LYS A 487 3.53 5.81 16.83
N ASN A 488 2.89 5.34 15.76
CA ASN A 488 1.44 5.27 15.68
C ASN A 488 0.93 4.00 16.41
N PRO A 489 0.09 4.12 17.45
CA PRO A 489 -0.32 2.98 18.28
C PRO A 489 -1.24 1.98 17.57
N TYR A 490 -1.80 2.34 16.41
CA TYR A 490 -2.70 1.49 15.62
C TYR A 490 -2.00 0.83 14.41
N VAL A 491 -0.86 1.39 13.98
CA VAL A 491 -0.08 0.88 12.85
C VAL A 491 1.15 0.11 13.31
N GLY A 492 1.93 0.66 14.24
CA GLY A 492 3.13 0.05 14.84
C GLY A 492 4.34 -0.12 13.91
N GLY A 493 4.15 0.02 12.60
CA GLY A 493 5.18 -0.06 11.57
C GLY A 493 4.57 -0.38 10.21
N SER A 494 5.37 -0.21 9.17
CA SER A 494 5.05 -0.69 7.82
C SER A 494 6.33 -0.73 6.99
N TYR A 495 6.44 -1.55 5.95
CA TYR A 495 5.55 -2.64 5.58
C TYR A 495 6.04 -3.96 6.20
N SER A 496 5.36 -5.05 5.93
CA SER A 496 5.77 -6.36 6.42
C SER A 496 6.95 -6.89 5.60
N TYR A 497 7.96 -7.45 6.26
CA TYR A 497 9.10 -8.07 5.60
C TYR A 497 9.51 -9.38 6.31
N TYR A 498 10.52 -10.08 5.79
CA TYR A 498 11.07 -11.31 6.38
C TYR A 498 12.51 -11.06 6.87
N ARG A 499 12.84 -11.47 8.10
CA ARG A 499 14.22 -11.48 8.61
C ARG A 499 14.97 -12.72 8.15
N PRO A 500 16.30 -12.78 8.34
CA PRO A 500 17.03 -14.00 8.06
C PRO A 500 16.42 -15.24 8.74
N GLY A 501 16.13 -16.26 7.93
CA GLY A 501 15.52 -17.53 8.34
C GLY A 501 13.99 -17.54 8.37
N ASP A 502 13.33 -16.40 8.23
CA ASP A 502 11.88 -16.30 8.39
C ASP A 502 11.11 -16.96 7.24
N PHE A 503 11.68 -17.06 6.02
CA PHE A 503 11.00 -17.72 4.92
C PHE A 503 10.75 -19.20 5.26
N TYR A 504 11.81 -19.94 5.55
CA TYR A 504 11.68 -21.35 5.96
C TYR A 504 10.93 -21.51 7.28
N ARG A 505 10.96 -20.50 8.15
CA ARG A 505 10.29 -20.54 9.44
C ARG A 505 8.78 -20.46 9.32
N TYR A 506 8.22 -19.62 8.45
CA TYR A 506 6.77 -19.41 8.42
C TYR A 506 6.14 -18.93 7.10
N GLN A 507 6.89 -18.71 6.01
CA GLN A 507 6.30 -18.23 4.75
C GLN A 507 5.13 -19.11 4.30
N GLY A 508 4.02 -18.47 3.93
CA GLY A 508 2.79 -19.15 3.54
C GLY A 508 1.93 -19.66 4.70
N THR A 509 2.49 -19.81 5.91
CA THR A 509 1.71 -20.13 7.12
C THR A 509 0.83 -18.95 7.51
N GLN A 510 1.22 -17.70 7.21
CA GLN A 510 0.46 -16.51 7.61
C GLN A 510 -0.99 -16.54 7.10
N LYS A 511 -1.21 -16.91 5.84
CA LYS A 511 -2.55 -17.00 5.22
C LYS A 511 -3.39 -18.20 5.67
N ALA A 512 -2.77 -19.28 6.15
CA ALA A 512 -3.49 -20.51 6.48
C ALA A 512 -4.49 -20.27 7.63
N LYS A 513 -5.76 -20.65 7.44
CA LYS A 513 -6.76 -20.60 8.50
C LYS A 513 -6.51 -21.67 9.56
N GLU A 514 -6.91 -21.42 10.80
CA GLU A 514 -6.87 -22.41 11.89
C GLU A 514 -8.25 -22.59 12.51
N GLY A 515 -8.81 -23.78 12.36
CA GLY A 515 -10.23 -24.02 12.66
C GLY A 515 -11.13 -23.10 11.83
N THR A 516 -11.88 -22.23 12.51
CA THR A 516 -12.75 -21.21 11.90
C THR A 516 -12.21 -19.78 12.04
N VAL A 517 -10.91 -19.64 12.34
CA VAL A 517 -10.20 -18.35 12.33
C VAL A 517 -9.45 -18.19 11.02
N HIS A 518 -9.81 -17.15 10.27
CA HIS A 518 -9.19 -16.74 9.03
C HIS A 518 -8.25 -15.56 9.31
N PHE A 519 -7.16 -15.46 8.56
CA PHE A 519 -6.17 -14.39 8.69
C PHE A 519 -6.18 -13.56 7.43
N ALA A 520 -6.15 -12.23 7.50
CA ALA A 520 -6.10 -11.36 6.33
C ALA A 520 -5.14 -10.19 6.57
N GLY A 521 -4.84 -9.43 5.51
CA GLY A 521 -3.85 -8.35 5.54
C GLY A 521 -2.71 -8.62 4.56
N GLU A 522 -2.03 -7.56 4.12
CA GLU A 522 -0.96 -7.65 3.12
C GLU A 522 0.15 -8.65 3.49
N HIS A 523 0.46 -8.79 4.79
CA HIS A 523 1.46 -9.72 5.32
C HIS A 523 1.13 -11.20 5.09
N THR A 524 -0.11 -11.52 4.70
CA THR A 524 -0.54 -12.88 4.40
C THR A 524 -0.29 -13.26 2.93
N GLU A 525 0.09 -12.30 2.09
CA GLU A 525 0.32 -12.52 0.66
C GLU A 525 1.78 -12.86 0.35
N ASN A 526 2.04 -13.18 -0.92
CA ASN A 526 3.40 -13.40 -1.41
C ASN A 526 4.21 -12.08 -1.45
N VAL A 527 5.52 -12.20 -1.65
CA VAL A 527 6.44 -11.05 -1.66
C VAL A 527 6.04 -9.97 -2.67
N THR A 528 5.38 -10.32 -3.79
CA THR A 528 4.96 -9.34 -4.81
C THR A 528 3.74 -8.51 -4.44
N ASN A 529 2.96 -8.94 -3.45
CA ASN A 529 1.76 -8.23 -2.99
C ASN A 529 1.85 -7.78 -1.53
N THR A 530 2.79 -8.33 -0.76
CA THR A 530 3.12 -7.89 0.59
C THR A 530 3.56 -6.43 0.53
N GLY A 531 3.08 -5.62 1.48
CA GLY A 531 3.32 -4.18 1.57
C GLY A 531 2.37 -3.31 0.76
N PHE A 532 1.57 -3.87 -0.15
CA PHE A 532 0.69 -3.09 -1.01
C PHE A 532 -0.79 -3.11 -0.58
N ILE A 533 -1.52 -2.05 -0.96
CA ILE A 533 -2.99 -2.01 -0.89
C ILE A 533 -3.59 -3.21 -1.64
N ASN A 534 -2.97 -3.60 -2.77
CA ASN A 534 -3.38 -4.75 -3.56
C ASN A 534 -3.36 -6.07 -2.76
N GLY A 535 -2.30 -6.33 -1.99
CA GLY A 535 -2.22 -7.52 -1.13
C GLY A 535 -3.29 -7.52 -0.03
N ALA A 536 -3.66 -6.34 0.49
CA ALA A 536 -4.78 -6.23 1.41
C ALA A 536 -6.12 -6.59 0.72
N VAL A 537 -6.36 -6.14 -0.51
CA VAL A 537 -7.58 -6.50 -1.27
C VAL A 537 -7.60 -7.99 -1.64
N ILE A 538 -6.47 -8.57 -2.09
CA ILE A 538 -6.35 -10.00 -2.39
C ILE A 538 -6.70 -10.83 -1.15
N SER A 539 -6.05 -10.56 -0.02
CA SER A 539 -6.24 -11.33 1.20
C SER A 539 -7.67 -11.22 1.75
N GLY A 540 -8.27 -10.03 1.72
CA GLY A 540 -9.67 -9.83 2.10
C GLY A 540 -10.65 -10.58 1.18
N THR A 541 -10.38 -10.59 -0.12
CA THR A 541 -11.16 -11.34 -1.12
C THR A 541 -11.05 -12.85 -0.90
N ARG A 542 -9.83 -13.36 -0.68
CA ARG A 542 -9.61 -14.78 -0.34
C ARG A 542 -10.42 -15.17 0.89
N VAL A 543 -10.35 -14.39 1.97
CA VAL A 543 -11.10 -14.71 3.20
C VAL A 543 -12.60 -14.68 2.97
N ALA A 544 -13.14 -13.74 2.18
CA ALA A 544 -14.55 -13.76 1.81
C ALA A 544 -14.94 -15.06 1.08
N THR A 545 -14.09 -15.54 0.16
CA THR A 545 -14.29 -16.83 -0.51
C THR A 545 -14.24 -18.01 0.46
N GLU A 546 -13.29 -18.02 1.39
CA GLU A 546 -13.19 -19.07 2.41
C GLU A 546 -14.40 -19.09 3.34
N LEU A 547 -14.95 -17.92 3.70
CA LEU A 547 -16.18 -17.80 4.48
C LEU A 547 -17.40 -18.26 3.69
N ALA A 548 -17.45 -17.95 2.40
CA ALA A 548 -18.55 -18.32 1.51
C ALA A 548 -18.59 -19.82 1.16
N ALA A 549 -17.50 -20.56 1.40
CA ALA A 549 -17.43 -22.01 1.20
C ALA A 549 -18.13 -22.82 2.30
N TYR A 550 -18.61 -22.15 3.35
CA TYR A 550 -19.48 -22.73 4.36
C TYR A 550 -20.94 -22.40 4.06
#